data_AF-A0A8B6UKS2-F1
#
_entry.id   AF-A0A8B6UKS2-F1
#
_cell.length_a   1.000
_cell.length_b   1.000
_cell.length_c   1.000
_cell.angle_alpha   90.00
_cell.angle_beta   90.00
_cell.angle_gamma   90.00
#
_symmetry.space_group_name_H-M   'P 1'
#
loop_
_entity.id
_entity.type
_entity.pdbx_description
1 polymer ?
#
loop_
_entity_poly.entity_id
_entity_poly.type
_entity_poly.pdbx_seq_one_letter_code
_entity_poly.pdbx_strand_id
1 'polypeptide(L)'
;MIKQVLTNTLVALGIGYLCQLLQSFCQSQFLINFLKGNLITLLIALLAINSGTMGIVLTKIRELIDKAGAGSEAFQATKNEMLLSIKEQIALIVISVILLTVADSEIVKQSKELATIYPVLLFSIFSYSIINLYDTAKSVLIIIDYD
;
A
#
# COMPACT_ATOMS: atom_id res chain seq x y z
N MET A 1 -14.20 -4.22 5.28
CA MET A 1 -13.27 -4.98 4.41
C MET A 1 -13.46 -4.69 2.92
N ILE A 2 -14.21 -5.47 2.13
CA ILE A 2 -14.20 -5.37 0.63
C ILE A 2 -14.45 -3.95 0.10
N LYS A 3 -15.41 -3.22 0.67
CA LYS A 3 -15.71 -1.83 0.27
C LYS A 3 -14.51 -0.90 0.45
N GLN A 4 -13.75 -1.05 1.53
CA GLN A 4 -12.60 -0.20 1.83
C GLN A 4 -11.43 -0.51 0.88
N VAL A 5 -11.12 -1.80 0.68
CA VAL A 5 -10.11 -2.25 -0.30
C VAL A 5 -10.42 -1.70 -1.69
N LEU A 6 -11.68 -1.80 -2.13
CA LEU A 6 -12.11 -1.29 -3.42
C LEU A 6 -11.98 0.24 -3.50
N THR A 7 -12.38 0.95 -2.45
CA THR A 7 -12.27 2.41 -2.39
C THR A 7 -10.81 2.84 -2.48
N ASN A 8 -9.93 2.23 -1.69
CA ASN A 8 -8.49 2.52 -1.72
C ASN A 8 -7.87 2.20 -3.08
N THR A 9 -8.32 1.12 -3.72
CA THR A 9 -7.90 0.74 -5.08
C THR A 9 -8.28 1.81 -6.09
N LEU A 10 -9.54 2.27 -6.07
CA LEU A 10 -10.02 3.30 -6.99
C LEU A 10 -9.32 4.65 -6.76
N VAL A 11 -9.11 5.03 -5.51
CA VAL A 11 -8.36 6.25 -5.16
C VAL A 11 -6.92 6.16 -5.66
N ALA A 12 -6.25 5.02 -5.43
CA ALA A 12 -4.90 4.79 -5.90
C ALA A 12 -4.79 4.82 -7.43
N LEU A 13 -5.75 4.22 -8.14
CA LEU A 13 -5.86 4.29 -9.60
C LEU A 13 -6.06 5.73 -10.09
N GLY A 14 -6.91 6.49 -9.42
CA GLY A 14 -7.11 7.91 -9.70
C GLY A 14 -5.82 8.71 -9.54
N ILE A 15 -5.10 8.53 -8.43
CA ILE A 15 -3.80 9.17 -8.19
C ILE A 15 -2.79 8.76 -9.26
N GLY A 16 -2.71 7.46 -9.58
CA GLY A 16 -1.79 6.95 -10.60
C GLY A 16 -2.07 7.54 -11.98
N TYR A 17 -3.34 7.69 -12.35
CA TYR A 17 -3.73 8.34 -13.60
C TYR A 17 -3.36 9.83 -13.61
N LEU A 18 -3.62 10.56 -12.53
CA LEU A 18 -3.22 11.96 -12.40
C LEU A 18 -1.69 12.14 -12.48
N CYS A 19 -0.92 11.27 -11.84
CA CYS A 19 0.53 11.27 -11.94
C CYS A 19 1.00 11.03 -13.39
N GLN A 20 0.35 10.11 -14.12
CA GLN A 20 0.69 9.86 -15.52
C GLN A 20 0.33 11.05 -16.43
N LEU A 21 -0.80 11.71 -16.18
CA LEU A 21 -1.17 12.94 -16.89
C LEU A 21 -0.15 14.05 -16.64
N LEU A 22 0.22 14.30 -15.38
CA LEU A 22 1.24 15.28 -15.02
C LEU A 22 2.59 14.96 -15.66
N GLN A 23 3.00 13.68 -15.62
CA GLN A 23 4.24 13.22 -16.24
C GLN A 23 4.23 13.49 -17.75
N SER A 24 3.12 13.18 -18.42
CA SER A 24 2.96 13.39 -19.87
C SER A 24 2.93 14.87 -20.23
N PHE A 25 2.20 15.69 -19.46
CA PHE A 25 2.09 17.13 -19.64
C PHE A 25 3.45 17.83 -19.48
N CYS A 26 4.22 17.43 -18.48
CA CYS A 26 5.56 17.96 -18.23
C CYS A 26 6.66 17.31 -19.09
N GLN A 27 6.32 16.36 -19.98
CA GLN A 27 7.28 15.53 -20.74
C GLN A 27 8.38 14.90 -19.87
N SER A 28 8.04 14.56 -18.62
CA SER A 28 8.96 14.00 -17.65
C SER A 28 9.00 12.48 -17.76
N GLN A 29 10.11 11.86 -17.41
CA GLN A 29 10.23 10.41 -17.20
C GLN A 29 10.72 10.08 -15.79
N PHE A 30 10.73 11.09 -14.90
CA PHE A 30 11.32 10.96 -13.58
C PHE A 30 10.63 9.87 -12.74
N LEU A 31 9.32 9.97 -12.55
CA LEU A 31 8.60 9.09 -11.62
C LEU A 31 8.59 7.65 -12.12
N ILE A 32 8.36 7.44 -13.43
CA ILE A 32 8.39 6.10 -14.01
C ILE A 32 9.77 5.45 -13.92
N ASN A 33 10.85 6.19 -14.22
CA ASN A 33 12.19 5.64 -14.12
C ASN A 33 12.58 5.35 -12.67
N PHE A 34 12.22 6.24 -11.75
CA PHE A 34 12.43 6.06 -10.32
C PHE A 34 11.73 4.79 -9.81
N LEU A 35 10.45 4.62 -10.13
CA LEU A 35 9.69 3.45 -9.66
C LEU A 35 10.10 2.15 -10.35
N LYS A 36 10.45 2.16 -11.64
CA LYS A 36 11.02 0.97 -12.29
C LYS A 36 12.26 0.43 -11.56
N GLY A 37 13.14 1.32 -11.10
CA GLY A 37 14.36 0.94 -10.41
C GLY A 37 14.18 0.60 -8.92
N ASN A 38 13.15 1.15 -8.26
CA ASN A 38 13.09 1.17 -6.80
C ASN A 38 11.77 0.69 -6.20
N LEU A 39 10.72 0.43 -6.99
CA LEU A 39 9.38 0.14 -6.46
C LEU A 39 9.40 -1.03 -5.47
N ILE A 40 10.05 -2.15 -5.81
CA ILE A 40 10.11 -3.31 -4.91
C ILE A 40 10.78 -2.95 -3.57
N THR A 41 11.92 -2.26 -3.62
CA THR A 41 12.63 -1.79 -2.41
C THR A 41 11.76 -0.87 -1.56
N LEU A 42 11.04 0.07 -2.19
CA LEU A 42 10.11 0.98 -1.50
C LEU A 42 8.97 0.20 -0.84
N LEU A 43 8.37 -0.76 -1.55
CA LEU A 43 7.27 -1.57 -1.00
C LEU A 43 7.70 -2.44 0.18
N ILE A 44 8.90 -3.03 0.13
CA ILE A 44 9.47 -3.79 1.24
C ILE A 44 9.78 -2.87 2.42
N ALA A 45 10.33 -1.67 2.18
CA ALA A 45 10.56 -0.70 3.23
C ALA A 45 9.25 -0.26 3.90
N LEU A 46 8.20 0.01 3.12
CA LEU A 46 6.87 0.34 3.65
C LEU A 46 6.26 -0.83 4.43
N LEU A 47 6.41 -2.07 3.96
CA LEU A 47 5.98 -3.26 4.70
C LEU A 47 6.69 -3.38 6.06
N ALA A 48 7.99 -3.11 6.11
CA ALA A 48 8.75 -3.16 7.36
C ALA A 48 8.26 -2.09 8.36
N ILE A 49 8.03 -0.85 7.90
CA ILE A 49 7.49 0.23 8.72
C ILE A 49 6.08 -0.14 9.24
N ASN A 50 5.21 -0.63 8.35
CA ASN A 50 3.86 -1.06 8.70
C ASN A 50 3.89 -2.20 9.75
N SER A 51 4.78 -3.18 9.57
CA SER A 51 4.93 -4.30 10.52
C SER A 51 5.46 -3.84 11.89
N GLY A 52 6.41 -2.90 11.91
CA GLY A 52 6.93 -2.32 13.15
C GLY A 52 5.86 -1.55 13.94
N THR A 53 5.10 -0.70 13.25
CA THR A 53 4.02 0.09 13.87
C THR A 53 2.87 -0.80 14.37
N MET A 54 2.54 -1.87 13.64
CA MET A 54 1.59 -2.88 14.12
C MET A 54 2.04 -3.57 15.39
N GLY A 55 3.34 -3.85 15.55
CA GLY A 55 3.89 -4.42 16.79
C GLY A 55 3.62 -3.53 18.00
N ILE A 56 3.79 -2.22 17.86
CA ILE A 56 3.49 -1.23 18.92
C ILE A 56 2.01 -1.26 19.29
N VAL A 57 1.13 -1.25 18.28
CA VAL A 57 -0.32 -1.30 18.47
C VAL A 57 -0.76 -2.58 19.17
N LEU A 58 -0.23 -3.74 18.77
CA LEU A 58 -0.58 -5.01 19.40
C LEU A 58 -0.17 -5.06 20.87
N THR A 59 1.00 -4.51 21.22
CA THR A 59 1.41 -4.39 22.62
C THR A 59 0.46 -3.49 23.41
N LYS A 60 0.05 -2.33 22.86
CA LYS A 60 -0.93 -1.45 23.51
C LYS A 60 -2.31 -2.10 23.66
N ILE A 61 -2.81 -2.77 22.62
CA ILE A 61 -4.06 -3.53 22.70
C ILE A 61 -3.98 -4.57 23.83
N ARG A 62 -2.85 -5.26 23.97
CA ARG A 62 -2.68 -6.26 25.05
C ARG A 62 -2.71 -5.61 26.43
N GLU A 63 -2.02 -4.49 26.61
CA GLU A 63 -2.07 -3.71 27.87
C GLU A 63 -3.51 -3.28 28.23
N LEU A 64 -4.30 -2.82 27.24
CA LEU A 64 -5.69 -2.41 27.44
C LEU A 64 -6.59 -3.60 27.81
N ILE A 65 -6.41 -4.75 27.18
CA ILE A 65 -7.14 -5.98 27.50
C ILE A 65 -6.85 -6.42 28.95
N ASP A 66 -5.58 -6.43 29.34
CA ASP A 66 -5.15 -6.83 30.67
C ASP A 66 -5.69 -5.87 31.75
N LYS A 67 -5.65 -4.55 31.50
CA LYS A 67 -6.22 -3.53 32.41
C LYS A 67 -7.74 -3.65 32.56
N ALA A 68 -8.46 -3.93 31.48
CA ALA A 68 -9.91 -4.03 31.48
C ALA A 68 -10.42 -5.40 31.99
N GLY A 69 -9.55 -6.38 32.18
CA GLY A 69 -9.95 -7.76 32.47
C GLY A 69 -10.77 -8.40 31.34
N ALA A 70 -10.60 -7.91 30.12
CA ALA A 70 -11.36 -8.37 28.96
C ALA A 70 -10.83 -9.71 28.42
N GLY A 71 -11.69 -10.49 27.77
CA GLY A 71 -11.29 -11.74 27.13
C GLY A 71 -10.42 -11.53 25.89
N SER A 72 -9.76 -12.60 25.42
CA SER A 72 -8.90 -12.59 24.23
C SER A 72 -9.61 -12.23 22.91
N GLU A 73 -10.94 -12.23 22.92
CA GLU A 73 -11.80 -11.80 21.82
C GLU A 73 -11.91 -10.27 21.69
N ALA A 74 -11.47 -9.52 22.69
CA ALA A 74 -11.37 -8.08 22.58
C ALA A 74 -10.41 -7.69 21.44
N PHE A 75 -10.81 -6.68 20.65
CA PHE A 75 -10.06 -6.16 19.50
C PHE A 75 -9.80 -7.17 18.37
N GLN A 76 -10.58 -8.25 18.24
CA GLN A 76 -10.41 -9.20 17.14
C GLN A 76 -10.62 -8.56 15.76
N ALA A 77 -11.57 -7.63 15.63
CA ALA A 77 -11.76 -6.87 14.40
C ALA A 77 -10.49 -6.08 14.03
N THR A 78 -9.88 -5.39 15.00
CA THR A 78 -8.61 -4.66 14.79
C THR A 78 -7.49 -5.59 14.35
N LYS A 79 -7.31 -6.73 15.02
CA LYS A 79 -6.28 -7.73 14.66
C LYS A 79 -6.48 -8.25 13.23
N ASN A 80 -7.73 -8.50 12.82
CA ASN A 80 -8.04 -8.95 11.47
C ASN A 80 -7.74 -7.89 10.40
N GLU A 81 -8.05 -6.62 10.65
CA GLU A 81 -7.72 -5.52 9.72
C GLU A 81 -6.20 -5.30 9.64
N MET A 82 -5.47 -5.44 10.74
CA MET A 82 -3.99 -5.39 10.74
C MET A 82 -3.40 -6.52 9.89
N LEU A 83 -3.91 -7.75 10.03
CA LEU A 83 -3.52 -8.87 9.18
C LEU A 83 -3.87 -8.66 7.71
N LEU A 84 -5.03 -8.04 7.43
CA LEU A 84 -5.42 -7.68 6.06
C LEU A 84 -4.40 -6.71 5.45
N SER A 85 -4.04 -5.63 6.16
CA SER A 85 -3.09 -4.63 5.69
C SER A 85 -1.72 -5.23 5.34
N ILE A 86 -1.24 -6.23 6.11
CA ILE A 86 -0.03 -7.00 5.75
C ILE A 86 -0.23 -7.79 4.45
N LYS A 87 -1.36 -8.51 4.32
CA LYS A 87 -1.67 -9.30 3.11
C LYS A 87 -1.77 -8.42 1.86
N GLU A 88 -2.38 -7.24 1.97
CA GLU A 88 -2.46 -6.26 0.88
C GLU A 88 -1.05 -5.81 0.44
N GLN A 89 -0.17 -5.49 1.40
CA GLN A 89 1.19 -5.06 1.09
C GLN A 89 2.01 -6.16 0.41
N ILE A 90 1.88 -7.41 0.87
CA ILE A 90 2.51 -8.58 0.23
C ILE A 90 1.95 -8.79 -1.18
N ALA A 91 0.63 -8.69 -1.36
CA ALA A 91 -0.01 -8.80 -2.66
C ALA A 91 0.49 -7.72 -3.64
N LEU A 92 0.63 -6.48 -3.18
CA LEU A 92 1.19 -5.39 -3.98
C LEU A 92 2.63 -5.66 -4.41
N ILE A 93 3.47 -6.22 -3.53
CA ILE A 93 4.84 -6.61 -3.89
C ILE A 93 4.82 -7.67 -4.99
N VAL A 94 4.02 -8.73 -4.83
CA VAL A 94 3.91 -9.80 -5.83
C VAL A 94 3.41 -9.27 -7.17
N ILE A 95 2.35 -8.44 -7.16
CA ILE A 95 1.81 -7.80 -8.37
C ILE A 95 2.86 -6.90 -9.02
N SER A 96 3.66 -6.17 -8.23
CA SER A 96 4.72 -5.30 -8.74
C SER A 96 5.82 -6.09 -9.42
N VAL A 97 6.23 -7.24 -8.86
CA VAL A 97 7.23 -8.11 -9.50
C VAL A 97 6.71 -8.56 -10.86
N ILE A 98 5.48 -9.10 -10.91
CA ILE A 98 4.86 -9.54 -12.16
C ILE A 98 4.79 -8.39 -13.17
N LEU A 99 4.31 -7.22 -12.73
CA LEU A 99 4.11 -6.06 -13.59
C LEU A 99 5.44 -5.53 -14.15
N LEU A 100 6.48 -5.43 -13.31
CA LEU A 100 7.82 -5.01 -13.74
C LEU A 100 8.47 -6.03 -14.69
N THR A 101 8.27 -7.33 -14.46
CA THR A 101 8.75 -8.38 -15.38
C THR A 101 8.05 -8.28 -16.74
N VAL A 102 6.72 -8.10 -16.75
CA VAL A 102 5.96 -7.94 -18.00
C VAL A 102 6.34 -6.65 -18.72
N ALA A 103 6.65 -5.58 -17.99
CA ALA A 103 7.03 -4.28 -18.54
C ALA A 103 8.26 -4.30 -19.44
N ASP A 104 9.22 -5.18 -19.14
CA ASP A 104 10.45 -5.27 -19.91
C ASP A 104 10.30 -6.15 -21.16
N SER A 105 9.19 -6.88 -21.27
CA SER A 105 8.89 -7.69 -22.45
C SER A 105 8.67 -6.86 -23.72
N GLU A 106 9.00 -7.44 -24.87
CA GLU A 106 8.77 -6.82 -26.19
C GLU A 106 7.29 -6.55 -26.47
N ILE A 107 6.38 -7.32 -25.84
CA ILE A 107 4.92 -7.19 -25.96
C ILE A 107 4.45 -5.79 -25.51
N VAL A 108 5.00 -5.27 -24.41
CA VAL A 108 4.63 -3.96 -23.87
C VAL A 108 5.24 -2.82 -24.70
N LYS A 109 6.44 -3.04 -25.26
CA LYS A 109 7.16 -2.02 -26.03
C LYS A 109 6.50 -1.70 -27.39
N GLN A 110 5.67 -2.62 -27.91
CA GLN A 110 5.02 -2.47 -29.22
C GLN A 110 3.59 -1.90 -29.17
N SER A 111 2.91 -1.93 -28.01
CA SER A 111 1.54 -1.38 -27.87
C SER A 111 1.55 0.02 -27.25
N LYS A 112 0.93 0.99 -27.96
CA LYS A 112 0.73 2.35 -27.45
C LYS A 112 -0.22 2.40 -26.24
N GLU A 113 -1.24 1.54 -26.19
CA GLU A 113 -2.16 1.49 -25.05
C GLU A 113 -1.43 1.04 -23.78
N LEU A 114 -0.62 -0.01 -23.90
CA LEU A 114 0.17 -0.54 -22.77
C LEU A 114 1.21 0.47 -22.28
N ALA A 115 1.77 1.30 -23.17
CA ALA A 115 2.69 2.36 -22.80
C ALA A 115 2.08 3.42 -21.86
N THR A 116 0.75 3.62 -21.90
CA THR A 116 0.04 4.57 -21.04
C THR A 116 -0.50 3.92 -19.77
N ILE A 117 -1.02 2.69 -19.88
CA ILE A 117 -1.61 1.96 -18.73
C ILE A 117 -0.52 1.55 -17.74
N TYR A 118 0.64 1.13 -18.22
CA TYR A 118 1.70 0.60 -17.38
C TYR A 118 2.19 1.60 -16.30
N PRO A 119 2.55 2.86 -16.63
CA PRO A 119 2.90 3.85 -15.62
C PRO A 119 1.78 4.09 -14.60
N VAL A 120 0.52 4.14 -15.05
CA VAL A 120 -0.64 4.30 -14.16
C VAL A 120 -0.66 3.19 -13.12
N LEU A 121 -0.49 1.93 -13.53
CA LEU A 121 -0.48 0.80 -12.60
C LEU A 121 0.67 0.88 -11.59
N LEU A 122 1.89 1.20 -12.02
CA LEU A 122 3.02 1.37 -11.09
C LEU A 122 2.78 2.51 -10.09
N PHE A 123 2.28 3.65 -10.56
CA PHE A 123 1.99 4.81 -9.72
C PHE A 123 0.87 4.50 -8.73
N SER A 124 -0.11 3.72 -9.16
CA SER A 124 -1.23 3.28 -8.31
C SER A 124 -0.77 2.33 -7.21
N ILE A 125 0.08 1.35 -7.53
CA ILE A 125 0.64 0.42 -6.53
C ILE A 125 1.41 1.19 -5.45
N PHE A 126 2.27 2.12 -5.88
CA PHE A 126 3.03 2.96 -4.96
C PHE A 126 2.10 3.82 -4.09
N SER A 127 1.11 4.47 -4.70
CA SER A 127 0.14 5.31 -3.99
C SER A 127 -0.72 4.51 -3.00
N TYR A 128 -1.18 3.31 -3.39
CA TYR A 128 -1.92 2.42 -2.49
C TYR A 128 -1.10 2.08 -1.26
N SER A 129 0.20 1.79 -1.44
CA SER A 129 1.08 1.45 -0.33
C SER A 129 1.29 2.61 0.64
N ILE A 130 1.33 3.85 0.14
CA ILE A 130 1.36 5.05 0.98
C ILE A 130 0.03 5.21 1.74
N ILE A 131 -1.11 5.01 1.07
CA ILE A 131 -2.43 5.07 1.70
C ILE A 131 -2.53 4.04 2.84
N ASN A 132 -2.10 2.80 2.57
CA ASN A 132 -2.10 1.73 3.57
C ASN A 132 -1.22 2.10 4.79
N LEU A 133 -0.03 2.66 4.55
CA LEU A 133 0.82 3.16 5.63
C LEU A 133 0.15 4.28 6.44
N TYR A 134 -0.51 5.22 5.76
CA TYR A 134 -1.21 6.33 6.41
C TYR A 134 -2.36 5.83 7.30
N ASP A 135 -3.15 4.88 6.80
CA ASP A 135 -4.26 4.28 7.55
C ASP A 135 -3.76 3.57 8.82
N THR A 136 -2.65 2.83 8.75
CA THR A 136 -2.02 2.24 9.93
C THR A 136 -1.51 3.30 10.89
N ALA A 137 -0.77 4.30 10.41
CA ALA A 137 -0.21 5.36 11.25
C ALA A 137 -1.31 6.11 12.02
N LYS A 138 -2.42 6.43 11.35
CA LYS A 138 -3.58 7.06 11.98
C LYS A 138 -4.19 6.16 13.07
N SER A 139 -4.29 4.86 12.81
CA SER A 139 -4.81 3.89 13.79
C SER A 139 -3.91 3.76 15.01
N VAL A 140 -2.59 3.82 14.82
CA VAL A 140 -1.59 3.81 15.90
C VAL A 140 -1.80 5.01 16.83
N LEU A 141 -1.94 6.21 16.27
CA LEU A 141 -2.15 7.42 17.06
C LEU A 141 -3.41 7.33 17.92
N ILE A 142 -4.52 6.85 17.34
CA ILE A 142 -5.80 6.69 18.06
C ILE A 142 -5.66 5.71 19.23
N ILE A 143 -4.94 4.59 19.05
CA ILE A 143 -4.80 3.56 20.10
C ILE A 143 -3.82 3.98 21.19
N ILE A 144 -2.75 4.69 20.83
CA ILE A 144 -1.78 5.18 21.82
C ILE A 144 -2.40 6.24 22.73
N ASP A 145 -3.27 7.10 22.17
CA ASP A 145 -3.95 8.16 22.92
C ASP A 145 -5.20 7.66 23.66
N TYR A 146 -5.50 6.36 23.63
CA TYR A 146 -6.65 5.77 24.30
C TYR A 146 -6.30 5.39 25.76
N ASP A 147 -6.90 6.10 26.72
CA ASP A 147 -6.73 5.88 28.17
C ASP A 147 -7.53 4.69 28.72
#